data_AF-A0A4R8EKY9-F1
#
_entry.id   AF-A0A4R8EKY9-F1
#
_cell.length_a   1.000
_cell.length_b   1.000
_cell.length_c   1.000
_cell.angle_alpha   90.00
_cell.angle_beta   90.00
_cell.angle_gamma   90.00
#
_symmetry.space_group_name_H-M   'P 1'
#
loop_
_entity.id
_entity.type
_entity.pdbx_description
1 polymer ?
#
loop_
_entity_poly.entity_id
_entity_poly.type
_entity_poly.pdbx_seq_one_letter_code
_entity_poly.pdbx_strand_id
1 'polypeptide(L)'
;MSNSIKLLALVFITLFSSCSKNDEENSNGNENQGFLKIGNQSVELSQGYLENFGVRGNAYNIDFSLKSKSISGEEDGAVVYFELFSSLQNNLSKGDYAFGGYSEATAYTFTRWGQSLIGKNINSEKGGMSVKNGISIRPSGGTFKVIENGQLYKVSFTGKGTASYYKDGVLTSSENDVSFSMQYQGDVKRSEGKTFTAKKVFSEERLEKNHAVIFN
;
A
#
# COMPACT_ATOMS: atom_id res chain seq x y z
N MET A 1 38.77 -8.69 60.00
CA MET A 1 37.62 -9.10 59.16
C MET A 1 37.01 -7.83 58.58
N SER A 2 37.08 -7.70 57.26
CA SER A 2 36.91 -6.46 56.51
C SER A 2 35.45 -6.10 56.25
N ASN A 3 35.06 -4.91 56.70
CA ASN A 3 33.82 -4.21 56.33
C ASN A 3 33.92 -3.69 54.90
N SER A 4 33.57 -4.52 53.92
CA SER A 4 33.50 -4.11 52.53
C SER A 4 32.43 -4.92 51.82
N ILE A 5 31.17 -4.48 51.83
CA ILE A 5 30.10 -4.78 50.87
C ILE A 5 28.85 -4.07 51.41
N LYS A 6 28.31 -3.12 50.61
CA LYS A 6 27.01 -2.40 50.71
C LYS A 6 27.18 -0.88 50.61
N LEU A 7 27.71 -0.39 49.49
CA LEU A 7 27.39 0.96 49.01
C LEU A 7 27.72 1.11 47.51
N LEU A 8 27.04 0.35 46.66
CA LEU A 8 27.10 0.54 45.21
C LEU A 8 25.70 0.38 44.59
N ALA A 9 24.74 1.13 45.13
CA ALA A 9 23.37 1.17 44.61
C ALA A 9 22.76 2.55 44.85
N LEU A 10 23.38 3.62 44.32
CA LEU A 10 22.75 4.94 44.28
C LEU A 10 23.38 5.89 43.25
N VAL A 11 23.57 5.45 42.00
CA VAL A 11 23.90 6.36 40.88
C VAL A 11 23.25 5.84 39.59
N PHE A 12 21.93 5.98 39.45
CA PHE A 12 21.23 5.84 38.14
C PHE A 12 19.84 6.51 38.14
N ILE A 13 19.71 7.71 38.71
CA ILE A 13 18.48 8.51 38.59
C ILE A 13 18.83 9.97 38.30
N THR A 14 19.39 10.27 37.12
CA THR A 14 19.48 11.65 36.60
C THR A 14 19.76 11.66 35.09
N LEU A 15 18.89 11.12 34.21
CA LEU A 15 19.04 11.33 32.75
C LEU A 15 17.73 11.41 31.93
N PHE A 16 16.58 11.75 32.51
CA PHE A 16 15.36 12.00 31.72
C PHE A 16 14.67 13.33 32.06
N SER A 17 15.40 14.42 31.86
CA SER A 17 14.79 15.75 31.69
C SER A 17 15.34 16.39 30.42
N SER A 18 14.72 16.06 29.29
CA SER A 18 14.78 16.88 28.08
C SER A 18 13.35 17.17 27.63
N CYS A 19 12.86 18.34 28.07
CA CYS A 19 11.69 19.00 27.56
C CYS A 19 12.13 20.42 27.22
N SER A 20 12.23 20.73 25.92
CA SER A 20 12.46 22.05 25.34
C SER A 20 12.67 21.82 23.85
N LYS A 21 11.89 22.33 22.89
CA LYS A 21 10.93 23.43 22.85
C LYS A 21 9.95 23.15 21.69
N ASN A 22 8.77 23.74 21.78
CA ASN A 22 7.85 23.92 20.67
C ASN A 22 8.54 24.75 19.58
N ASP A 23 8.77 24.17 18.42
CA ASP A 23 8.88 24.91 17.17
C ASP A 23 7.62 24.60 16.36
N GLU A 24 6.64 25.50 16.51
CA GLU A 24 5.55 25.69 15.57
C GLU A 24 6.16 26.28 14.28
N GLU A 25 6.81 25.44 13.47
CA GLU A 25 7.18 25.84 12.11
C GLU A 25 6.03 25.55 11.15
N ASN A 26 5.42 26.65 10.70
CA ASN A 26 4.66 26.81 9.47
C ASN A 26 4.97 25.72 8.42
N SER A 27 4.15 24.66 8.37
CA SER A 27 4.11 23.81 7.18
C SER A 27 3.39 24.59 6.08
N ASN A 28 4.17 25.22 5.21
CA ASN A 28 3.72 25.68 3.91
C ASN A 28 2.87 24.60 3.23
N GLY A 29 1.69 25.00 2.75
CA GLY A 29 0.82 24.14 1.96
C GLY A 29 1.48 23.66 0.67
N ASN A 30 1.13 22.44 0.26
CA ASN A 30 1.60 21.67 -0.91
C ASN A 30 2.90 20.87 -0.79
N GLU A 31 2.99 19.96 0.18
CA GLU A 31 3.84 18.78 0.03
C GLU A 31 2.98 17.51 0.05
N ASN A 32 2.78 16.92 -1.12
CA ASN A 32 2.22 15.59 -1.25
C ASN A 32 3.25 14.59 -0.70
N GLN A 33 3.18 14.28 0.60
CA GLN A 33 4.12 13.35 1.27
C GLN A 33 3.89 11.87 0.90
N GLY A 34 3.16 11.59 -0.18
CA GLY A 34 2.85 10.24 -0.61
C GLY A 34 4.06 9.55 -1.24
N PHE A 35 4.35 8.32 -0.84
CA PHE A 35 5.44 7.53 -1.40
C PHE A 35 5.12 6.03 -1.40
N LEU A 36 5.81 5.30 -2.26
CA LEU A 36 6.04 3.86 -2.15
C LEU A 36 7.52 3.63 -1.86
N LYS A 37 7.81 2.84 -0.82
CA LYS A 37 9.18 2.46 -0.45
C LYS A 37 9.31 0.94 -0.40
N ILE A 38 10.25 0.39 -1.18
CA ILE A 38 10.61 -1.03 -1.20
C ILE A 38 12.13 -1.12 -0.98
N GLY A 39 12.54 -1.71 0.16
CA GLY A 39 13.95 -1.69 0.56
C GLY A 39 14.51 -0.27 0.66
N ASN A 40 15.55 0.02 -0.12
CA ASN A 40 16.21 1.34 -0.16
C ASN A 40 15.62 2.27 -1.23
N GLN A 41 14.75 1.80 -2.11
CA GLN A 41 14.14 2.62 -3.16
C GLN A 41 12.85 3.26 -2.65
N SER A 42 12.67 4.55 -2.97
CA SER A 42 11.47 5.32 -2.63
C SER A 42 11.09 6.21 -3.81
N VAL A 43 9.81 6.19 -4.18
CA VAL A 43 9.26 7.00 -5.28
C VAL A 43 7.96 7.66 -4.83
N GLU A 44 7.77 8.92 -5.21
CA GLU A 44 6.59 9.71 -4.87
C GLU A 44 5.32 9.16 -5.56
N LEU A 45 4.22 9.12 -4.81
CA LEU A 45 2.89 8.80 -5.30
C LEU A 45 2.06 10.08 -5.39
N SER A 46 1.48 10.33 -6.56
CA SER A 46 0.83 11.63 -6.85
C SER A 46 -0.63 11.54 -7.24
N GLN A 47 -1.11 10.34 -7.58
CA GLN A 47 -2.45 10.11 -8.10
C GLN A 47 -3.05 8.88 -7.45
N GLY A 48 -4.32 8.96 -7.03
CA GLY A 48 -5.04 7.87 -6.38
C GLY A 48 -6.41 7.60 -7.01
N TYR A 49 -6.82 6.34 -6.94
CA TYR A 49 -8.01 5.82 -7.60
C TYR A 49 -8.73 4.80 -6.72
N LEU A 50 -10.05 4.81 -6.81
CA LEU A 50 -10.93 3.81 -6.23
C LEU A 50 -11.85 3.25 -7.30
N GLU A 51 -11.87 1.93 -7.39
CA GLU A 51 -12.74 1.19 -8.30
C GLU A 51 -13.67 0.29 -7.48
N ASN A 52 -14.98 0.52 -7.56
CA ASN A 52 -15.96 -0.34 -6.89
C ASN A 52 -16.27 -1.55 -7.76
N PHE A 53 -15.83 -2.73 -7.31
CA PHE A 53 -16.03 -4.02 -7.96
C PHE A 53 -17.20 -4.81 -7.33
N GLY A 54 -18.17 -4.12 -6.74
CA GLY A 54 -19.45 -4.67 -6.30
C GLY A 54 -19.43 -5.31 -4.91
N VAL A 55 -20.52 -5.98 -4.56
CA VAL A 55 -20.72 -6.60 -3.25
C VAL A 55 -20.29 -8.05 -3.28
N ARG A 56 -19.61 -8.50 -2.22
CA ARG A 56 -19.40 -9.91 -1.94
C ARG A 56 -19.59 -10.19 -0.46
N GLY A 57 -20.45 -11.16 -0.15
CA GLY A 57 -20.86 -11.38 1.24
C GLY A 57 -21.55 -10.12 1.79
N ASN A 58 -21.01 -9.57 2.87
CA ASN A 58 -21.50 -8.36 3.52
C ASN A 58 -20.56 -7.15 3.34
N ALA A 59 -19.58 -7.23 2.43
CA ALA A 59 -18.63 -6.17 2.17
C ALA A 59 -18.60 -5.78 0.68
N TYR A 60 -18.05 -4.60 0.40
CA TYR A 60 -17.83 -4.08 -0.93
C TYR A 60 -16.38 -4.32 -1.35
N ASN A 61 -16.18 -4.92 -2.52
CA ASN A 61 -14.87 -5.09 -3.11
C ASN A 61 -14.42 -3.77 -3.75
N ILE A 62 -13.44 -3.11 -3.14
CA ILE A 62 -12.92 -1.83 -3.56
C ILE A 62 -11.44 -2.01 -3.89
N ASP A 63 -11.10 -1.83 -5.16
CA ASP A 63 -9.71 -1.76 -5.55
C ASP A 63 -9.21 -0.34 -5.32
N PHE A 64 -8.08 -0.24 -4.64
CA PHE A 64 -7.38 1.00 -4.40
C PHE A 64 -6.06 1.00 -5.15
N SER A 65 -5.87 2.00 -5.99
CA SER A 65 -4.67 2.13 -6.80
C SER A 65 -4.03 3.49 -6.64
N LEU A 66 -2.70 3.53 -6.58
CA LEU A 66 -1.91 4.76 -6.60
C LEU A 66 -0.86 4.68 -7.70
N LYS A 67 -0.49 5.83 -8.26
CA LYS A 67 0.65 5.93 -9.17
C LYS A 67 1.46 7.22 -8.97
N SER A 68 2.74 7.14 -9.32
CA SER A 68 3.61 8.30 -9.52
C SER A 68 3.12 9.17 -10.68
N LYS A 69 3.70 10.36 -10.83
CA LYS A 69 3.32 11.30 -11.89
C LYS A 69 3.52 10.70 -13.30
N SER A 70 4.58 9.91 -13.46
CA SER A 70 4.88 9.16 -14.68
C SER A 70 5.27 7.73 -14.32
N ILE A 71 4.82 6.77 -15.13
CA ILE A 71 5.10 5.33 -15.00
C ILE A 71 5.69 4.71 -16.27
N SER A 72 5.66 5.45 -17.38
CA SER A 72 6.04 4.99 -18.72
C SER A 72 7.18 5.82 -19.31
N GLY A 73 8.28 5.95 -18.57
CA GLY A 73 9.41 6.78 -18.98
C GLY A 73 10.77 6.26 -18.51
N GLU A 74 11.78 7.11 -18.72
CA GLU A 74 13.17 6.85 -18.34
C GLU A 74 13.43 7.00 -16.84
N GLU A 75 12.56 7.70 -16.12
CA GLU A 75 12.62 7.84 -14.66
C GLU A 75 11.88 6.70 -13.97
N ASP A 76 12.28 6.40 -12.74
CA ASP A 76 11.59 5.41 -11.92
C ASP A 76 10.18 5.90 -11.58
N GLY A 77 9.19 5.12 -11.99
CA GLY A 77 7.80 5.28 -11.58
C GLY A 77 7.45 4.35 -10.42
N ALA A 78 6.29 4.59 -9.81
CA ALA A 78 5.69 3.71 -8.84
C ALA A 78 4.22 3.46 -9.12
N VAL A 79 3.78 2.24 -8.86
CA VAL A 79 2.37 1.85 -8.87
C VAL A 79 2.09 1.04 -7.62
N VAL A 80 0.96 1.29 -6.98
CA VAL A 80 0.45 0.50 -5.85
C VAL A 80 -0.95 0.06 -6.19
N TYR A 81 -1.26 -1.19 -5.90
CA TYR A 81 -2.59 -1.77 -6.05
C TYR A 81 -2.90 -2.64 -4.83
N PHE A 82 -4.08 -2.45 -4.27
CA PHE A 82 -4.66 -3.31 -3.26
C PHE A 82 -6.12 -3.59 -3.61
N GLU A 83 -6.54 -4.84 -3.46
CA GLU A 83 -7.96 -5.21 -3.43
C GLU A 83 -8.40 -5.27 -1.96
N LEU A 84 -9.35 -4.42 -1.56
CA LEU A 84 -9.81 -4.29 -0.19
C LEU A 84 -11.31 -4.54 -0.07
N PHE A 85 -11.73 -5.12 1.04
CA PHE A 85 -13.14 -5.25 1.40
C PHE A 85 -13.55 -4.15 2.37
N SER A 86 -14.40 -3.24 1.90
CA SER A 86 -14.90 -2.10 2.65
C SER A 86 -16.32 -2.34 3.18
N SER A 87 -16.67 -1.65 4.27
CA SER A 87 -18.06 -1.57 4.73
C SER A 87 -18.86 -0.47 4.00
N LEU A 88 -18.19 0.37 3.20
CA LEU A 88 -18.80 1.45 2.43
C LEU A 88 -18.77 1.14 0.93
N GLN A 89 -19.87 1.42 0.23
CA GLN A 89 -20.04 1.04 -1.18
C GLN A 89 -19.03 1.69 -2.13
N ASN A 90 -18.76 2.99 -1.98
CA ASN A 90 -17.94 3.73 -2.95
C ASN A 90 -16.70 4.37 -2.29
N ASN A 91 -16.33 3.90 -1.09
CA ASN A 91 -15.21 4.40 -0.31
C ASN A 91 -14.59 3.26 0.49
N LEU A 92 -13.34 3.42 0.92
CA LEU A 92 -12.79 2.63 2.02
C LEU A 92 -13.27 3.23 3.34
N SER A 93 -13.89 2.43 4.20
CA SER A 93 -14.16 2.79 5.59
C SER A 93 -12.86 3.09 6.34
N LYS A 94 -12.88 4.09 7.23
CA LYS A 94 -11.72 4.40 8.08
C LYS A 94 -11.43 3.23 9.02
N GLY A 95 -10.15 2.92 9.22
CA GLY A 95 -9.71 1.82 10.07
C GLY A 95 -8.55 1.02 9.49
N ASP A 96 -8.25 -0.08 10.18
CA ASP A 96 -7.13 -0.96 9.87
C ASP A 96 -7.64 -2.17 9.12
N TYR A 97 -7.07 -2.40 7.94
CA TYR A 97 -7.36 -3.53 7.08
C TYR A 97 -6.26 -4.56 7.27
N ALA A 98 -6.66 -5.75 7.73
CA ALA A 98 -5.76 -6.88 7.91
C ALA A 98 -5.63 -7.70 6.62
N PHE A 99 -4.56 -8.50 6.52
CA PHE A 99 -4.45 -9.45 5.43
C PHE A 99 -5.52 -10.53 5.56
N GLY A 100 -6.34 -10.71 4.53
CA GLY A 100 -7.47 -11.64 4.51
C GLY A 100 -7.62 -12.38 3.18
N GLY A 101 -8.48 -13.39 3.18
CA GLY A 101 -8.78 -14.18 1.99
C GLY A 101 -9.86 -13.52 1.12
N TYR A 102 -9.69 -13.56 -0.21
CA TYR A 102 -10.74 -13.11 -1.13
C TYR A 102 -12.08 -13.82 -0.85
N SER A 103 -12.04 -15.13 -0.62
CA SER A 103 -13.22 -15.97 -0.34
C SER A 103 -14.00 -15.56 0.91
N GLU A 104 -13.31 -15.00 1.91
CA GLU A 104 -13.92 -14.58 3.17
C GLU A 104 -14.72 -13.28 2.99
N ALA A 105 -14.28 -12.42 2.07
CA ALA A 105 -14.92 -11.15 1.72
C ALA A 105 -15.37 -10.33 2.95
N THR A 106 -14.53 -10.34 4.00
CA THR A 106 -14.84 -9.71 5.28
C THR A 106 -14.41 -8.25 5.23
N ALA A 107 -15.28 -7.34 5.67
CA ALA A 107 -14.93 -5.92 5.75
C ALA A 107 -13.65 -5.71 6.58
N TYR A 108 -12.87 -4.67 6.25
CA TYR A 108 -11.56 -4.38 6.86
C TYR A 108 -10.51 -5.46 6.58
N THR A 109 -10.53 -6.01 5.37
CA THR A 109 -9.46 -6.92 4.91
C THR A 109 -8.92 -6.51 3.54
N PHE A 110 -7.68 -6.85 3.24
CA PHE A 110 -7.10 -6.76 1.90
C PHE A 110 -6.55 -8.11 1.45
N THR A 111 -6.55 -8.36 0.15
CA THR A 111 -6.22 -9.69 -0.39
C THR A 111 -4.77 -9.83 -0.84
N ARG A 112 -4.35 -11.08 -1.06
CA ARG A 112 -3.05 -11.45 -1.65
C ARG A 112 -2.85 -10.98 -3.10
N TRP A 113 -3.84 -10.35 -3.72
CA TRP A 113 -3.74 -9.87 -5.10
C TRP A 113 -3.24 -8.44 -5.21
N GLY A 114 -2.99 -7.78 -4.08
CA GLY A 114 -2.23 -6.54 -4.09
C GLY A 114 -0.87 -6.72 -4.80
N GLN A 115 -0.40 -5.64 -5.40
CA GLN A 115 0.90 -5.61 -6.06
C GLN A 115 1.41 -4.17 -6.05
N SER A 116 2.68 -3.97 -5.74
CA SER A 116 3.35 -2.67 -5.84
C SER A 116 4.59 -2.77 -6.71
N LEU A 117 4.86 -1.75 -7.50
CA LEU A 117 5.95 -1.72 -8.47
C LEU A 117 6.77 -0.44 -8.25
N ILE A 118 8.10 -0.54 -8.30
CA ILE A 118 9.02 0.59 -8.48
C ILE A 118 9.90 0.28 -9.69
N GLY A 119 10.05 1.23 -10.62
CA GLY A 119 11.03 1.14 -11.69
C GLY A 119 10.57 1.75 -13.01
N LYS A 120 11.27 1.39 -14.09
CA LYS A 120 11.08 1.98 -15.42
C LYS A 120 10.12 1.17 -16.27
N ASN A 121 9.37 1.88 -17.12
CA ASN A 121 8.46 1.30 -18.10
C ASN A 121 7.45 0.33 -17.45
N ILE A 122 6.76 0.80 -16.41
CA ILE A 122 5.66 0.08 -15.80
C ILE A 122 4.46 0.10 -16.74
N ASN A 123 3.88 -1.08 -16.99
CA ASN A 123 2.74 -1.22 -17.89
C ASN A 123 1.70 -2.21 -17.33
N SER A 124 0.48 -2.17 -17.87
CA SER A 124 -0.48 -3.26 -17.75
C SER A 124 -0.38 -4.15 -18.98
N GLU A 125 0.01 -5.41 -18.77
CA GLU A 125 -0.25 -6.46 -19.74
C GLU A 125 -1.54 -7.18 -19.36
N LYS A 126 -2.09 -7.95 -20.31
CA LYS A 126 -3.18 -8.88 -19.99
C LYS A 126 -2.73 -9.82 -18.87
N GLY A 127 -3.46 -9.82 -17.75
CA GLY A 127 -3.19 -10.66 -16.58
C GLY A 127 -2.48 -9.97 -15.41
N GLY A 128 -2.06 -8.71 -15.50
CA GLY A 128 -1.54 -7.96 -14.35
C GLY A 128 -0.65 -6.77 -14.67
N MET A 129 -0.07 -6.16 -13.62
CA MET A 129 0.89 -5.07 -13.76
C MET A 129 2.33 -5.61 -13.83
N SER A 130 3.15 -5.06 -14.71
CA SER A 130 4.54 -5.49 -14.94
C SER A 130 5.52 -4.31 -14.93
N VAL A 131 6.82 -4.60 -14.72
CA VAL A 131 7.91 -3.62 -14.77
C VAL A 131 9.08 -4.20 -15.57
N LYS A 132 9.66 -3.41 -16.48
CA LYS A 132 10.79 -3.87 -17.30
C LYS A 132 12.09 -3.88 -16.49
N ASN A 133 12.37 -2.80 -15.79
CA ASN A 133 13.57 -2.63 -14.96
C ASN A 133 13.15 -2.11 -13.60
N GLY A 134 13.19 -2.94 -12.55
CA GLY A 134 12.69 -2.54 -11.25
C GLY A 134 12.29 -3.69 -10.33
N ILE A 135 11.46 -3.38 -9.35
CA ILE A 135 11.00 -4.29 -8.30
C ILE A 135 9.48 -4.39 -8.37
N SER A 136 8.97 -5.62 -8.33
CA SER A 136 7.56 -5.92 -8.09
C SER A 136 7.44 -6.61 -6.74
N ILE A 137 6.56 -6.13 -5.86
CA ILE A 137 6.29 -6.76 -4.56
C ILE A 137 4.82 -7.14 -4.44
N ARG A 138 4.57 -8.38 -4.04
CA ARG A 138 3.24 -8.88 -3.67
C ARG A 138 3.17 -9.03 -2.15
N PRO A 139 2.16 -8.45 -1.47
CA PRO A 139 2.06 -8.53 -0.03
C PRO A 139 1.78 -9.97 0.42
N SER A 140 2.49 -10.40 1.45
CA SER A 140 2.23 -11.64 2.21
C SER A 140 1.64 -11.36 3.59
N GLY A 141 1.63 -10.09 4.02
CA GLY A 141 1.03 -9.64 5.27
C GLY A 141 1.29 -8.16 5.52
N GLY A 142 0.68 -7.62 6.58
CA GLY A 142 0.82 -6.22 6.97
C GLY A 142 -0.52 -5.60 7.36
N THR A 143 -0.52 -4.28 7.47
CA THR A 143 -1.70 -3.49 7.79
C THR A 143 -1.83 -2.34 6.82
N PHE A 144 -2.96 -2.29 6.12
CA PHE A 144 -3.37 -1.12 5.35
C PHE A 144 -4.27 -0.27 6.23
N LYS A 145 -3.92 0.99 6.45
CA LYS A 145 -4.63 1.91 7.34
C LYS A 145 -5.26 3.03 6.53
N VAL A 146 -6.57 3.20 6.70
CA VAL A 146 -7.33 4.35 6.19
C VAL A 146 -7.52 5.32 7.34
N ILE A 147 -6.77 6.42 7.30
CA ILE A 147 -6.76 7.46 8.33
C ILE A 147 -7.86 8.48 8.02
N GLU A 148 -7.91 8.95 6.78
CA GLU A 148 -8.98 9.82 6.27
C GLU A 148 -9.53 9.28 4.95
N ASN A 149 -10.84 9.46 4.76
CA ASN A 149 -11.56 9.11 3.55
C ASN A 149 -12.51 10.25 3.14
N GLY A 150 -13.02 10.21 1.91
CA GLY A 150 -13.89 11.26 1.36
C GLY A 150 -13.20 12.03 0.25
N GLN A 151 -13.16 13.36 0.30
CA GLN A 151 -12.49 14.14 -0.74
C GLN A 151 -10.97 13.94 -0.67
N LEU A 152 -10.39 14.27 0.49
CA LEU A 152 -8.99 14.01 0.80
C LEU A 152 -8.85 12.62 1.42
N TYR A 153 -8.05 11.74 0.81
CA TYR A 153 -7.66 10.47 1.40
C TYR A 153 -6.33 10.61 2.11
N LYS A 154 -6.22 10.00 3.29
CA LYS A 154 -4.95 9.76 3.96
C LYS A 154 -4.85 8.29 4.29
N VAL A 155 -3.94 7.59 3.63
CA VAL A 155 -3.75 6.15 3.82
C VAL A 155 -2.28 5.82 4.02
N SER A 156 -2.03 4.67 4.65
CA SER A 156 -0.69 4.13 4.79
C SER A 156 -0.71 2.62 4.77
N PHE A 157 0.36 2.01 4.29
CA PHE A 157 0.61 0.58 4.42
C PHE A 157 1.97 0.34 5.05
N THR A 158 2.07 -0.68 5.90
CA THR A 158 3.34 -1.27 6.32
C THR A 158 3.17 -2.77 6.42
N GLY A 159 4.09 -3.52 5.81
CA GLY A 159 3.98 -4.95 5.75
C GLY A 159 5.18 -5.62 5.10
N LYS A 160 4.98 -6.88 4.76
CA LYS A 160 5.97 -7.73 4.11
C LYS A 160 5.41 -8.34 2.85
N GLY A 161 6.31 -8.76 1.96
CA GLY A 161 5.92 -9.41 0.71
C GLY A 161 7.05 -10.15 0.04
N THR A 162 6.72 -10.82 -1.07
CA THR A 162 7.70 -11.38 -1.98
C THR A 162 8.07 -10.31 -3.00
N ALA A 163 9.34 -9.87 -2.99
CA ALA A 163 9.91 -8.99 -3.98
C ALA A 163 10.46 -9.81 -5.15
N SER A 164 10.22 -9.35 -6.37
CA SER A 164 10.72 -9.90 -7.63
C SER A 164 11.43 -8.79 -8.38
N TYR A 165 12.70 -9.02 -8.72
CA TYR A 165 13.57 -8.02 -9.34
C TYR A 165 13.72 -8.29 -10.83
N TYR A 166 13.45 -7.29 -11.65
CA TYR A 166 13.45 -7.40 -13.09
C TYR A 166 14.54 -6.55 -13.73
N LYS A 167 15.19 -7.13 -14.75
CA LYS A 167 16.08 -6.42 -15.66
C LYS A 167 15.70 -6.76 -17.09
N ASP A 168 15.42 -5.75 -17.89
CA ASP A 168 14.96 -5.85 -19.27
C ASP A 168 13.76 -6.78 -19.48
N GLY A 169 12.85 -6.80 -18.50
CA GLY A 169 11.63 -7.61 -18.46
C GLY A 169 11.87 -9.04 -17.96
N VAL A 170 13.12 -9.41 -17.68
CA VAL A 170 13.48 -10.75 -17.21
C VAL A 170 13.60 -10.73 -15.69
N LEU A 171 12.93 -11.69 -15.04
CA LEU A 171 13.08 -11.93 -13.60
C LEU A 171 14.52 -12.38 -13.32
N THR A 172 15.22 -11.61 -12.50
CA THR A 172 16.63 -11.87 -12.13
C THR A 172 16.74 -12.56 -10.77
N SER A 173 15.86 -12.22 -9.83
CA SER A 173 15.83 -12.80 -8.49
C SER A 173 14.50 -12.55 -7.80
N SER A 174 14.22 -13.32 -6.75
CA SER A 174 13.09 -13.11 -5.85
C SER A 174 13.53 -13.26 -4.39
N GLU A 175 12.96 -12.46 -3.52
CA GLU A 175 13.22 -12.46 -2.08
C GLU A 175 11.89 -12.46 -1.32
N ASN A 176 11.75 -13.34 -0.33
CA ASN A 176 10.56 -13.40 0.52
C ASN A 176 10.70 -12.49 1.75
N ASP A 177 9.57 -12.08 2.29
CA ASP A 177 9.45 -11.32 3.54
C ASP A 177 10.19 -9.97 3.56
N VAL A 178 10.33 -9.34 2.39
CA VAL A 178 10.86 -7.98 2.24
C VAL A 178 9.86 -6.98 2.80
N SER A 179 10.33 -6.07 3.65
CA SER A 179 9.50 -5.01 4.20
C SER A 179 9.28 -3.91 3.16
N PHE A 180 8.03 -3.44 3.06
CA PHE A 180 7.69 -2.30 2.23
C PHE A 180 6.60 -1.46 2.89
N SER A 181 6.55 -0.20 2.51
CA SER A 181 5.62 0.77 3.07
C SER A 181 5.12 1.71 2.00
N MET A 182 3.90 2.20 2.19
CA MET A 182 3.33 3.25 1.36
C MET A 182 2.66 4.28 2.25
N GLN A 183 2.69 5.54 1.82
CA GLN A 183 1.86 6.61 2.33
C GLN A 183 1.23 7.35 1.17
N TYR A 184 0.04 7.90 1.37
CA TYR A 184 -0.59 8.79 0.41
C TYR A 184 -1.50 9.76 1.12
N GLN A 185 -1.42 11.03 0.69
CA GLN A 185 -2.33 12.07 1.09
C GLN A 185 -2.74 12.89 -0.14
N GLY A 186 -3.97 12.73 -0.60
CA GLY A 186 -4.44 13.42 -1.78
C GLY A 186 -5.84 13.04 -2.18
N ASP A 187 -6.34 13.69 -3.24
CA ASP A 187 -7.63 13.34 -3.82
C ASP A 187 -7.59 11.94 -4.44
N VAL A 188 -8.74 11.27 -4.45
CA VAL A 188 -8.91 10.00 -5.16
C VAL A 188 -10.02 10.10 -6.19
N LYS A 189 -9.71 9.71 -7.43
CA LYS A 189 -10.69 9.58 -8.50
C LYS A 189 -11.48 8.30 -8.28
N ARG A 190 -12.79 8.35 -8.55
CA ARG A 190 -13.68 7.20 -8.39
C ARG A 190 -14.20 6.75 -9.74
N SER A 191 -14.27 5.44 -9.91
CA SER A 191 -14.99 4.83 -11.02
C SER A 191 -15.79 3.63 -10.51
N GLU A 192 -16.98 3.45 -11.08
CA GLU A 192 -17.71 2.20 -10.92
C GLU A 192 -17.04 1.15 -11.82
N GLY A 193 -16.60 0.04 -11.22
CA GLY A 193 -16.20 -1.12 -11.99
C GLY A 193 -17.43 -1.58 -12.78
N LYS A 194 -17.26 -1.81 -14.08
CA LYS A 194 -18.35 -2.28 -14.96
C LYS A 194 -19.08 -3.43 -14.27
N THR A 195 -20.40 -3.31 -14.19
CA THR A 195 -21.32 -4.08 -13.35
C THR A 195 -20.96 -5.56 -13.28
N PHE A 196 -20.76 -6.06 -12.06
CA PHE A 196 -20.51 -7.45 -11.75
C PHE A 196 -21.76 -8.27 -12.01
N THR A 197 -21.81 -8.98 -13.13
CA THR A 197 -22.68 -10.15 -13.22
C THR A 197 -21.87 -11.33 -12.71
N ALA A 198 -22.08 -11.74 -11.46
CA ALA A 198 -21.54 -12.99 -10.94
C ALA A 198 -21.99 -14.12 -11.87
N LYS A 199 -21.12 -14.58 -12.78
CA LYS A 199 -21.39 -15.80 -13.54
C LYS A 199 -21.26 -16.99 -12.59
N LYS A 200 -22.07 -18.01 -12.89
CA LYS A 200 -22.41 -19.18 -12.05
C LYS A 200 -21.25 -19.73 -11.21
N VAL A 201 -21.63 -20.32 -10.08
CA VAL A 201 -20.86 -20.94 -8.98
C VAL A 201 -19.70 -21.90 -9.38
N PHE A 202 -19.45 -22.15 -10.66
CA PHE A 202 -18.41 -23.06 -11.17
C PHE A 202 -17.65 -22.57 -12.41
N SER A 203 -17.65 -21.28 -12.77
CA SER A 203 -16.78 -20.82 -13.86
C SER A 203 -15.37 -20.53 -13.35
N GLU A 204 -14.37 -21.28 -13.83
CA GLU A 204 -12.94 -20.95 -13.70
C GLU A 204 -12.57 -19.64 -14.42
N GLU A 205 -13.48 -19.10 -15.24
CA GLU A 205 -13.37 -17.78 -15.86
C GLU A 205 -13.50 -16.68 -14.81
N ARG A 206 -12.38 -16.33 -14.19
CA ARG A 206 -12.24 -15.01 -13.55
C ARG A 206 -12.26 -13.96 -14.65
N LEU A 207 -13.17 -12.99 -14.54
CA LEU A 207 -13.09 -11.77 -15.33
C LEU A 207 -11.73 -11.11 -15.04
N GLU A 208 -10.98 -10.93 -16.11
CA GLU A 208 -9.68 -10.27 -16.08
C GLU A 208 -9.89 -8.81 -15.64
N LYS A 209 -9.31 -8.43 -14.49
CA LYS A 209 -9.34 -7.04 -14.03
C LYS A 209 -8.52 -6.21 -15.01
N ASN A 210 -9.13 -5.20 -15.60
CA ASN A 210 -8.42 -4.25 -16.44
C ASN A 210 -7.95 -3.08 -15.58
N HIS A 211 -6.64 -2.99 -15.36
CA HIS A 211 -6.02 -1.90 -14.59
C HIS A 211 -5.94 -0.57 -15.36
N ALA A 212 -6.70 -0.40 -16.44
CA ALA A 212 -6.71 0.79 -17.31
C ALA A 212 -6.80 2.11 -16.54
N VAL A 213 -7.50 2.17 -15.40
CA VAL A 213 -7.60 3.38 -14.57
C VAL A 213 -6.23 3.85 -14.05
N ILE A 214 -5.29 2.92 -13.84
CA ILE A 214 -3.90 3.23 -13.47
C ILE A 214 -3.12 3.78 -14.67
N PHE A 215 -3.44 3.38 -15.90
CA PHE A 215 -2.64 3.72 -17.08
C PHE A 215 -3.20 4.87 -17.91
N ASN A 216 -4.48 5.21 -17.71
CA ASN A 216 -5.17 6.31 -18.36
C ASN A 216 -5.16 7.62 -17.54
#